data_AF-A0A2A5A093-F1
#
_entry.id   AF-A0A2A5A093-F1
#
_cell.length_a   1.000
_cell.length_b   1.000
_cell.length_c   1.000
_cell.angle_alpha   90.00
_cell.angle_beta   90.00
_cell.angle_gamma   90.00
#
_symmetry.space_group_name_H-M   'P 1'
#
loop_
_entity.id
_entity.type
_entity.pdbx_description
1 polymer ?
#
loop_
_entity_poly.entity_id
_entity_poly.type
_entity_poly.pdbx_seq_one_letter_code
_entity_poly.pdbx_strand_id
1 'polypeptide(L)'
;MSIQLDRARKSIRELNDKYQRRTVAPVGFYSELERFGVVINGSVLVSVLPHSGSTLIGSLIDQNGDLCSYDIDYKCTELSEFQVQEKLGFRPPQHTIEKPWSKKVVAIELYNEIHS
;
A
#
# COMPACT_ATOMS: atom_id res chain seq x y z
N MET A 1 -15.23 14.67 -14.25
CA MET A 1 -14.13 14.16 -13.40
C MET A 1 -13.11 15.26 -13.20
N SER A 2 -12.54 15.43 -12.00
CA SER A 2 -11.50 16.44 -11.78
C SER A 2 -10.14 15.88 -12.23
N ILE A 3 -9.35 16.70 -12.93
CA ILE A 3 -8.01 16.32 -13.44
C ILE A 3 -7.11 15.74 -12.33
N GLN A 4 -7.27 16.23 -11.10
CA GLN A 4 -6.52 15.75 -9.93
C GLN A 4 -6.87 14.31 -9.55
N LEU A 5 -8.16 13.94 -9.60
CA LEU A 5 -8.62 12.59 -9.30
C LEU A 5 -8.13 11.60 -10.36
N ASP A 6 -8.24 11.96 -11.64
CA ASP A 6 -7.80 11.09 -12.74
C ASP A 6 -6.28 10.82 -12.66
N ARG A 7 -5.50 11.85 -12.34
CA ARG A 7 -4.06 11.71 -12.12
C ARG A 7 -3.74 10.83 -10.91
N ALA A 8 -4.46 11.00 -9.80
CA ALA A 8 -4.26 10.18 -8.61
C ALA A 8 -4.58 8.70 -8.87
N ARG A 9 -5.71 8.42 -9.54
CA ARG A 9 -6.11 7.07 -9.98
C ARG A 9 -5.06 6.41 -10.86
N LYS A 10 -4.60 7.12 -11.90
CA LYS A 10 -3.54 6.62 -12.78
C LYS A 10 -2.26 6.32 -11.99
N SER A 11 -1.84 7.23 -11.11
CA SER A 11 -0.63 7.05 -10.31
C SER A 11 -0.70 5.84 -9.37
N ILE A 12 -1.84 5.60 -8.72
CA ILE A 12 -2.01 4.46 -7.81
C ILE A 12 -2.08 3.14 -8.60
N ARG A 13 -2.74 3.11 -9.76
CA ARG A 13 -2.75 1.93 -10.63
C ARG A 13 -1.34 1.59 -11.13
N GLU A 14 -0.61 2.56 -11.66
CA GLU A 14 0.77 2.33 -12.14
C GLU A 14 1.71 1.85 -11.02
N LEU A 15 1.53 2.35 -9.79
CA LEU A 15 2.26 1.87 -8.62
C LEU A 15 1.92 0.40 -8.33
N ASN A 16 0.63 0.05 -8.35
CA ASN A 16 0.17 -1.29 -8.01
C ASN A 16 0.48 -2.32 -9.10
N ASP A 17 0.44 -1.94 -10.37
CA ASP A 17 0.91 -2.78 -11.48
C ASP A 17 2.38 -3.17 -11.28
N LYS A 18 3.22 -2.21 -10.87
CA LYS A 18 4.63 -2.49 -10.57
C LYS A 18 4.79 -3.33 -9.31
N TYR A 19 3.98 -3.07 -8.28
CA TYR A 19 4.03 -3.76 -6.99
C TYR A 19 3.70 -5.24 -7.15
N GLN A 20 2.61 -5.55 -7.86
CA GLN A 20 2.19 -6.92 -8.17
C GLN A 20 3.22 -7.66 -9.04
N ARG A 21 3.89 -6.95 -9.97
CA ARG A 21 5.02 -7.49 -10.76
C ARG A 21 6.34 -7.57 -9.99
N ARG A 22 6.36 -7.16 -8.73
CA ARG A 22 7.55 -7.10 -7.86
C ARG A 22 8.69 -6.22 -8.40
N THR A 23 8.35 -5.09 -9.04
CA THR A 23 9.32 -4.18 -9.68
C THR A 23 9.45 -2.80 -9.03
N VAL A 24 8.68 -2.51 -7.96
CA VAL A 24 8.75 -1.25 -7.20
C VAL A 24 10.03 -1.12 -6.38
N ALA A 25 10.47 -2.22 -5.76
CA ALA A 25 11.55 -2.26 -4.79
C ALA A 25 12.42 -3.53 -4.99
N PRO A 26 13.57 -3.66 -4.30
CA PRO A 26 14.37 -4.89 -4.30
C PRO A 26 13.60 -6.10 -3.79
N VAL A 27 14.01 -7.31 -4.19
CA VAL A 27 13.33 -8.58 -3.81
C VAL A 27 13.14 -8.72 -2.29
N GLY A 28 14.14 -8.33 -1.49
CA GLY A 28 14.08 -8.43 -0.03
C GLY A 28 12.93 -7.65 0.59
N PHE A 29 12.46 -6.56 -0.03
CA PHE A 29 11.27 -5.83 0.43
C PHE A 29 10.01 -6.69 0.39
N TYR A 30 9.81 -7.44 -0.71
CA TYR A 30 8.64 -8.32 -0.84
C TYR A 30 8.74 -9.51 0.10
N SER A 31 9.93 -10.08 0.28
CA SER A 31 10.16 -11.16 1.25
C SER A 31 9.80 -10.72 2.67
N GLU A 32 10.12 -9.48 3.05
CA GLU A 32 9.75 -8.93 4.36
C GLU A 32 8.25 -8.69 4.49
N LEU A 33 7.58 -8.15 3.47
CA LEU A 33 6.13 -8.05 3.47
C LEU A 33 5.44 -9.41 3.63
N GLU A 34 5.91 -10.43 2.91
CA GLU A 34 5.39 -11.79 3.01
C GLU A 34 5.68 -12.40 4.39
N ARG A 35 6.83 -12.09 5.01
CA ARG A 35 7.15 -12.47 6.40
C ARG A 35 6.17 -11.85 7.41
N PHE A 36 5.69 -10.64 7.15
CA PHE A 36 4.62 -10.00 7.93
C PHE A 36 3.21 -10.51 7.58
N GLY A 37 3.09 -11.49 6.67
CA GLY A 37 1.81 -12.10 6.29
C GLY A 37 1.03 -11.33 5.23
N VAL A 38 1.66 -10.38 4.53
CA VAL A 38 1.02 -9.64 3.43
C VAL A 38 0.97 -10.51 2.17
N VAL A 39 -0.21 -10.63 1.58
CA VAL A 39 -0.40 -11.28 0.28
C VAL A 39 -0.29 -10.23 -0.83
N ILE A 40 0.84 -10.17 -1.52
CA ILE A 40 1.15 -9.12 -2.52
C ILE A 40 0.04 -8.91 -3.58
N ASN A 41 -0.58 -9.98 -4.06
CA ASN A 41 -1.65 -9.89 -5.07
C ASN A 41 -3.04 -9.59 -4.48
N GLY A 42 -3.20 -9.73 -3.17
CA GLY A 42 -4.42 -9.37 -2.43
C GLY A 42 -4.31 -8.02 -1.72
N SER A 43 -3.15 -7.37 -1.75
CA SER A 43 -2.91 -6.07 -1.12
C SER A 43 -2.79 -4.95 -2.15
N VAL A 44 -2.99 -3.72 -1.68
CA VAL A 44 -2.83 -2.50 -2.48
C VAL A 44 -1.79 -1.59 -1.83
N LEU A 45 -0.71 -1.32 -2.54
CA LEU A 45 0.31 -0.38 -2.10
C LEU A 45 -0.21 1.06 -2.22
N VAL A 46 -0.22 1.80 -1.11
CA VAL A 46 -0.66 3.20 -1.05
C VAL A 46 0.52 4.14 -1.29
N SER A 47 1.66 3.83 -0.65
CA SER A 47 2.88 4.62 -0.78
C SER A 47 4.11 3.81 -0.44
N VAL A 48 5.24 4.19 -1.04
CA VAL A 48 6.57 3.63 -0.78
C VAL A 48 7.60 4.73 -1.00
N LEU A 49 8.50 4.91 -0.05
CA LEU A 49 9.53 5.94 -0.07
C LEU A 49 10.83 5.37 0.50
N PRO A 50 12.00 5.66 -0.11
CA PRO A 50 13.27 5.36 0.52
C PRO A 50 13.47 6.24 1.76
N HIS A 51 13.89 5.63 2.87
CA HIS A 51 14.19 6.36 4.11
C HIS A 51 15.71 6.54 4.28
N SER A 52 16.46 5.45 4.41
CA SER A 52 17.92 5.47 4.49
C SER A 52 18.49 4.10 4.12
N GLY A 53 19.66 4.05 3.48
CA GLY A 53 20.34 2.77 3.19
C GLY A 53 19.44 1.72 2.51
N SER A 54 19.15 0.63 3.22
CA SER A 54 18.26 -0.46 2.80
C SER A 54 16.83 -0.37 3.33
N THR A 55 16.44 0.79 3.86
CA THR A 55 15.15 1.00 4.51
C THR A 55 14.15 1.68 3.59
N LEU A 56 12.97 1.08 3.47
CA LEU A 56 11.80 1.61 2.76
C LEU A 56 10.65 1.79 3.74
N ILE A 57 10.07 2.98 3.75
CA ILE A 57 8.88 3.29 4.55
C ILE A 57 7.67 3.48 3.64
N GLY A 58 6.47 3.23 4.17
CA GLY A 58 5.27 3.45 3.41
C GLY A 58 4.03 2.87 4.06
N SER A 59 3.01 2.67 3.23
CA SER A 59 1.74 2.13 3.65
C SER A 59 1.08 1.32 2.55
N LEU A 60 0.28 0.35 2.96
CA LEU A 60 -0.50 -0.51 2.10
C LEU A 60 -1.84 -0.86 2.76
N ILE A 61 -2.79 -1.29 1.95
CA ILE A 61 -4.01 -1.97 2.41
C ILE A 61 -3.75 -3.46 2.23
N ASP A 62 -3.83 -4.23 3.31
CA ASP A 62 -3.58 -5.67 3.26
C ASP A 62 -4.76 -6.45 2.67
N GLN A 63 -4.63 -7.77 2.55
CA GLN A 63 -5.69 -8.66 2.03
C GLN A 63 -6.95 -8.73 2.90
N ASN A 64 -6.91 -8.18 4.11
CA ASN A 64 -8.06 -8.11 5.01
C ASN A 64 -8.77 -6.74 4.91
N GLY A 65 -8.22 -5.82 4.12
CA GLY A 65 -8.70 -4.45 4.00
C GLY A 65 -8.15 -3.52 5.08
N ASP A 66 -7.18 -3.94 5.88
CA ASP A 66 -6.60 -3.12 6.93
C ASP A 66 -5.52 -2.19 6.36
N LEU A 67 -5.55 -0.92 6.75
CA LEU A 67 -4.49 0.03 6.40
C LEU A 67 -3.30 -0.20 7.34
N CYS A 68 -2.17 -0.55 6.76
CA CYS A 68 -0.93 -0.85 7.47
C CYS A 68 0.15 0.15 7.08
N SER A 69 0.99 0.52 8.04
CA SER A 69 2.26 1.19 7.80
C SER A 69 3.40 0.22 8.00
N TYR A 70 4.47 0.42 7.24
CA TYR A 70 5.67 -0.39 7.34
C TYR A 70 6.92 0.49 7.33
N ASP A 71 7.94 -0.03 7.99
CA ASP A 71 9.32 0.43 7.94
C ASP A 71 10.18 -0.82 7.70
N ILE A 72 10.64 -1.05 6.46
CA ILE A 72 11.25 -2.32 6.06
C ILE A 72 12.70 -2.09 5.69
N ASP A 73 13.61 -2.70 6.45
CA ASP A 73 14.99 -2.85 6.05
C ASP A 73 15.18 -4.17 5.29
N TYR A 74 15.33 -4.08 3.97
CA TYR A 74 15.45 -5.27 3.10
C TYR A 74 16.83 -5.95 3.18
N LYS A 75 17.74 -5.51 4.07
CA LYS A 75 19.00 -6.19 4.40
C LYS A 75 19.05 -6.68 5.85
N CYS A 76 18.31 -6.05 6.76
CA CYS A 76 18.30 -6.38 8.18
C CYS A 76 16.87 -6.56 8.70
N THR A 77 16.35 -7.79 8.63
CA THR A 77 14.95 -8.10 8.95
C THR A 77 14.56 -7.82 10.41
N GLU A 78 15.53 -7.79 11.32
CA GLU A 78 15.31 -7.49 12.74
C GLU A 78 14.96 -6.02 13.00
N LEU A 79 15.28 -5.14 12.05
CA LEU A 79 14.96 -3.71 12.11
C LEU A 79 13.67 -3.36 11.38
N SER A 80 13.03 -4.34 10.73
CA SER A 80 11.77 -4.12 10.03
C SER A 80 10.59 -4.10 11.00
N GLU A 81 9.69 -3.13 10.81
CA GLU A 81 8.44 -2.98 11.54
C GLU A 81 7.23 -2.97 10.60
N PHE A 82 6.13 -3.53 11.08
CA PHE A 82 4.84 -3.55 10.39
C PHE A 82 3.71 -3.36 11.40
N GLN A 83 2.86 -2.37 11.16
CA GLN A 83 1.83 -1.96 12.12
C GLN A 83 0.50 -1.69 11.40
N VAL A 84 -0.59 -2.25 11.94
CA VAL A 84 -1.95 -1.93 11.51
C VAL A 84 -2.33 -0.56 12.06
N GLN A 85 -2.59 0.41 11.18
CA GLN A 85 -2.98 1.76 11.55
C GLN A 85 -4.49 1.89 11.73
N GLU A 86 -5.25 1.33 10.79
CA GLU A 86 -6.70 1.47 10.76
C GLU A 86 -7.34 0.20 10.19
N LYS A 87 -8.30 -0.34 10.95
CA LYS A 87 -9.12 -1.46 10.48
C LYS A 87 -10.28 -0.92 9.66
N LEU A 88 -10.11 -0.82 8.35
CA LEU A 88 -11.18 -0.34 7.46
C LEU A 88 -12.26 -1.41 7.30
N GLY A 89 -11.88 -2.69 7.40
CA GLY A 89 -12.73 -3.82 7.03
C GLY A 89 -13.18 -3.72 5.56
N PHE A 90 -14.09 -4.61 5.14
CA PHE A 90 -14.66 -4.60 3.78
C PHE A 90 -15.62 -3.43 3.52
N ARG A 91 -15.65 -2.39 4.38
CA ARG A 91 -16.52 -1.24 4.21
C ARG A 91 -15.68 -0.01 3.88
N PRO A 92 -16.02 0.74 2.81
CA PRO A 92 -15.36 2.00 2.55
C PRO A 92 -15.54 2.91 3.78
N PRO A 93 -14.52 3.70 4.16
CA PRO A 93 -14.61 4.60 5.29
C PRO A 93 -15.80 5.54 5.06
N GLN A 94 -16.85 5.37 5.87
CA GLN A 94 -18.10 6.14 5.73
C GLN A 94 -17.92 7.63 6.10
N HIS A 95 -16.75 8.00 6.64
CA HIS A 95 -16.46 9.34 7.14
C HIS A 95 -14.99 9.74 6.99
N THR A 96 -14.42 9.68 5.78
CA THR A 96 -13.15 10.38 5.53
C THR A 96 -13.44 11.79 5.03
N ILE A 97 -13.10 12.80 5.84
CA ILE A 97 -12.99 14.23 5.47
C ILE A 97 -11.88 14.44 4.40
N GLU A 98 -11.23 13.35 3.97
CA GLU A 98 -10.18 13.38 2.97
C GLU A 98 -10.68 13.77 1.58
N LYS A 99 -9.81 14.47 0.86
CA LYS A 99 -10.06 14.84 -0.53
C LYS A 99 -10.18 13.55 -1.38
N PRO A 100 -11.09 13.50 -2.35
CA PRO A 100 -11.31 12.30 -3.15
C PRO A 100 -10.08 11.88 -3.97
N TRP A 101 -9.16 12.80 -4.25
CA TRP A 101 -7.88 12.53 -4.93
C TRP A 101 -6.74 12.17 -3.97
N SER A 102 -7.00 11.92 -2.68
CA SER A 102 -5.97 11.43 -1.77
C SER A 102 -5.53 10.03 -2.21
N LYS A 103 -4.25 9.71 -2.03
CA LYS A 103 -3.71 8.38 -2.37
C LYS A 103 -4.43 7.27 -1.61
N LYS A 104 -4.80 7.53 -0.35
CA LYS A 104 -5.54 6.58 0.49
C LYS A 104 -6.93 6.30 -0.08
N VAL A 105 -7.72 7.33 -0.38
CA VAL A 105 -9.08 7.16 -0.94
C VAL A 105 -9.01 6.36 -2.26
N VAL A 106 -8.11 6.75 -3.15
CA VAL A 106 -7.93 6.08 -4.44
C VAL A 106 -7.44 4.64 -4.29
N ALA A 107 -6.57 4.35 -3.31
CA ALA A 107 -6.12 2.99 -3.04
C ALA A 107 -7.25 2.11 -2.47
N ILE A 108 -8.13 2.67 -1.63
CA ILE A 108 -9.33 1.97 -1.15
C ILE A 108 -10.29 1.67 -2.31
N GLU A 109 -10.50 2.62 -3.22
CA GLU A 109 -11.28 2.37 -4.44
C GLU A 109 -10.69 1.20 -5.25
N LEU A 110 -9.37 1.21 -5.48
CA LEU A 110 -8.69 0.12 -6.20
C LEU A 110 -8.78 -1.22 -5.46
N TYR A 111 -8.65 -1.24 -4.13
CA TYR A 111 -8.81 -2.44 -3.33
C TYR A 111 -10.20 -3.05 -3.51
N ASN A 112 -11.25 -2.22 -3.46
CA ASN A 112 -12.62 -2.67 -3.67
C ASN A 112 -12.83 -3.22 -5.08
N GLU A 113 -12.23 -2.62 -6.12
CA GLU A 113 -12.32 -3.13 -7.50
C GLU A 113 -11.69 -4.53 -7.66
N ILE A 114 -10.61 -4.83 -6.91
CA ILE A 114 -9.93 -6.13 -6.96
C ILE A 114 -10.72 -7.22 -6.24
N HIS A 115 -11.49 -6.85 -5.20
CA HIS A 115 -12.18 -7.78 -4.31
C HIS A 115 -13.72 -7.80 -4.47
N SER A 116 -14.26 -7.11 -5.48
CA SER A 116 -15.68 -7.16 -5.89
C SER A 116 -15.92 -8.28 -6.90
#